data_AF-A0A936NDD3-F1
#
_entry.id   AF-A0A936NDD3-F1
#
_cell.length_a   1.000
_cell.length_b   1.000
_cell.length_c   1.000
_cell.angle_alpha   90.00
_cell.angle_beta   90.00
_cell.angle_gamma   90.00
#
_symmetry.space_group_name_H-M   'P 1'
#
loop_
_entity.id
_entity.type
_entity.pdbx_description
1 polymer ?
#
loop_
_entity_poly.entity_id
_entity_poly.type
_entity_poly.pdbx_seq_one_letter_code
_entity_poly.pdbx_strand_id
1 'polypeptide(L)' 'MSRVYHYEITGGGRVDYRYNKEYRVSGSGDVHQIVQIVLVSLGSH' A
#
# COMPACT_ATOMS: atom_id res chain seq x y z
N MET A 1 -19.46 9.72 0.04
CA MET A 1 -18.75 8.88 1.03
C MET A 1 -18.03 7.77 0.27
N SER A 2 -16.70 7.72 0.32
CA SER A 2 -15.94 6.61 -0.29
C SER A 2 -16.11 5.36 0.57
N ARG A 3 -16.41 4.22 -0.04
CA ARG A 3 -16.40 2.93 0.67
C ARG A 3 -14.96 2.51 0.92
N VAL A 4 -14.65 2.16 2.16
CA VAL A 4 -13.36 1.56 2.56
C VAL A 4 -13.57 0.06 2.59
N TYR A 5 -12.72 -0.69 1.88
CA TYR A 5 -12.72 -2.16 1.90
C TYR A 5 -11.48 -2.63 2.66
N HIS A 6 -11.68 -3.43 3.69
CA HIS A 6 -10.61 -4.06 4.45
C HIS A 6 -10.42 -5.50 3.94
N TYR A 7 -9.18 -5.86 3.66
CA TYR A 7 -8.80 -7.22 3.24
C TYR A 7 -7.71 -7.74 4.17
N GLU A 8 -7.92 -8.93 4.71
CA GLU A 8 -6.90 -9.69 5.42
C GLU A 8 -6.34 -10.74 4.45
N ILE A 9 -5.02 -10.71 4.24
CA ILE A 9 -4.33 -11.68 3.37
C ILE A 9 -3.71 -12.74 4.28
N THR A 10 -4.22 -13.96 4.21
CA THR A 10 -3.70 -15.12 4.95
C THR A 10 -3.09 -16.14 3.98
N GLY A 11 -2.08 -16.89 4.40
CA GLY A 11 -1.40 -17.90 3.57
C GLY A 11 -0.34 -17.35 2.60
N GLY A 12 -0.22 -17.94 1.40
CA GLY A 12 0.84 -17.65 0.41
C GLY A 12 0.63 -16.43 -0.49
N GLY A 13 -0.29 -15.53 -0.12
CA GLY A 13 -0.59 -14.31 -0.89
C GLY A 13 0.63 -13.39 -0.99
N ARG A 14 0.75 -12.69 -2.13
CA ARG A 14 1.85 -11.74 -2.39
C ARG A 14 1.32 -10.34 -2.60
N VAL A 15 1.99 -9.36 -2.00
CA VAL A 15 1.69 -7.93 -2.16
C VAL A 15 2.92 -7.23 -2.70
N ASP A 16 2.79 -6.69 -3.90
CA ASP A 16 3.81 -5.81 -4.47
C ASP A 16 3.46 -4.37 -4.09
N TYR A 17 4.41 -3.67 -3.49
CA TYR A 17 4.23 -2.29 -3.07
C TYR A 17 5.44 -1.42 -3.36
N ARG A 18 5.17 -0.12 -3.52
CA ARG A 18 6.22 0.90 -3.52
C ARG A 18 6.30 1.52 -2.15
N TYR A 19 7.50 1.56 -1.60
CA TYR A 19 7.79 2.25 -0.35
C TYR A 19 8.49 3.57 -0.64
N ASN A 20 8.04 4.64 0.01
CA ASN A 20 8.77 5.90 0.04
C ASN A 20 8.77 6.43 1.47
N LYS A 21 9.95 6.46 2.10
CA LYS A 21 10.13 6.94 3.47
C LYS A 21 10.14 8.47 3.58
N GLU A 22 10.40 9.15 2.47
CA GLU A 22 10.66 10.59 2.37
C GLU A 22 9.53 11.33 1.61
N TYR A 23 8.34 10.75 1.57
CA TYR A 23 7.24 11.34 0.82
C TYR A 23 6.74 12.64 1.47
N ARG A 24 6.45 13.62 0.62
CA ARG A 24 5.82 14.89 0.99
C ARG A 24 4.58 15.08 0.12
N VAL A 25 3.43 15.30 0.75
CA VAL A 25 2.15 15.56 0.05
C VAL A 25 2.21 16.87 -0.74
N SER A 26 2.96 17.85 -0.25
CA SER A 26 3.23 19.13 -0.91
C SER A 26 4.70 19.51 -0.68
N GLY A 27 5.26 20.39 -1.52
CA GLY A 27 6.69 20.76 -1.45
C GLY A 27 7.15 21.30 -0.09
N SER A 28 6.24 21.89 0.70
CA SER A 28 6.50 22.38 2.06
C SER A 28 5.97 21.46 3.17
N GLY A 29 5.29 20.36 2.83
CA GLY A 29 4.68 19.47 3.81
C GLY A 29 5.68 18.59 4.55
N ASP A 30 5.25 18.07 5.70
CA ASP A 30 6.04 17.16 6.52
C ASP A 30 6.31 15.84 5.80
N VAL A 31 7.52 15.33 6.05
CA VAL A 31 7.91 13.99 5.57
C VAL A 31 7.13 12.94 6.35
N HIS A 32 6.53 12.02 5.62
CA HIS A 32 5.92 10.83 6.21
C HIS A 32 6.14 9.63 5.29
N GLN A 33 6.22 8.46 5.93
CA GLN A 33 6.42 7.22 5.23
C GLN A 33 5.10 6.79 4.58
N ILE A 34 5.15 6.43 3.30
CA ILE A 34 4.00 5.90 2.58
C ILE A 34 4.31 4.54 1.97
N VAL A 35 3.24 3.76 1.83
CA VAL A 35 3.21 2.52 1.06
C VAL A 35 2.10 2.66 0.02
N GLN A 36 2.45 2.47 -1.25
CA GLN A 36 1.48 2.34 -2.33
C GLN A 36 1.40 0.88 -2.74
N ILE A 37 0.24 0.26 -2.51
CA ILE A 37 -0.05 -1.08 -3.01
C ILE A 37 -0.18 -1.01 -4.54
N VAL A 38 0.60 -1.82 -5.24
CA VAL A 38 0.60 -1.91 -6.72
C VAL A 38 -0.22 -3.10 -7.18
N LEU A 39 -0.01 -4.26 -6.55
CA LEU A 39 -0.71 -5.50 -6.88
C LEU A 39 -0.90 -6.33 -5.61
N VAL A 40 -2.06 -6.98 -5.53
CA VAL A 40 -2.31 -8.08 -4.60
C VAL A 40 -2.59 -9.32 -5.43
N SER A 41 -1.76 -10.35 -5.28
CA SER A 41 -1.95 -11.65 -5.92
C SER A 41 -2.37 -12.68 -4.89
N LEU A 42 -3.56 -13.26 -5.09
CA LEU A 42 -4.14 -14.31 -4.25
C LEU A 42 -3.98 -15.71 -4.86
N GLY A 43 -3.28 -15.83 -5.98
CA GLY A 43 -3.08 -17.11 -6.63
C GLY A 43 -2.26 -18.05 -5.75
N SER A 44 -2.83 -19.19 -5.36
CA SER A 44 -2.05 -20.37 -5.03
C SER A 44 -1.65 -21.04 -6.34
N HIS A 45 -0.40 -21.46 -6.47
CA HIS A 45 -0.05 -22.46 -7.47
C HIS A 45 -0.91 -23.72 -7.28
#